data_AF-W9T5J4-F1
#
_entry.id   AF-W9T5J4-F1
#
_cell.length_a   1.000
_cell.length_b   1.000
_cell.length_c   1.000
_cell.angle_alpha   90.00
_cell.angle_beta   90.00
_cell.angle_gamma   90.00
#
_symmetry.space_group_name_H-M   'P 1'
#
loop_
_entity.id
_entity.type
_entity.pdbx_description
1 polymer ?
#
loop_
_entity_poly.entity_id
_entity_poly.type
_entity_poly.pdbx_seq_one_letter_code
_entity_poly.pdbx_strand_id
1 'polypeptide(L)'
;MPFLKVVNDTAVAVNQGGKRKGAVCAYLETWHLDIEEFLELRKNTGDDRRRTHDMNTANWIPDLFMKRVFDDGPWTLFSPSDVPDLHDLTGRAFEERYEYYEELTKYGKIKLFKTLPAKDLWRKMLSMLFETGHPWLTFKDPCNLRSPQQHVGVVHSSNLCTEITLNTNKDEIAVCNLGSINLVNHITDGKLDAAKLERTVRTAVRMLDNVIDINYYSVPQAQNANFKHRPVGLGIMGFQDALYLQHIAYGSDAAIDFADKSMEAISYYAIQASCDLADERGAYSSFEGSLWSKGILPLDSQQILIEPVARNTSTSTCPNRWTGRRSASA
;
A
#
# COMPACT_ATOMS: atom_id res chain seq x y z
N MET A 1 -9.07 21.44 -5.22
CA MET A 1 -10.08 20.72 -6.05
C MET A 1 -10.05 20.96 -7.56
N PRO A 2 -9.94 22.18 -8.12
CA PRO A 2 -10.04 22.42 -9.57
C PRO A 2 -9.10 21.57 -10.44
N PHE A 3 -7.86 21.32 -9.98
CA PHE A 3 -6.93 20.43 -10.68
C PHE A 3 -7.44 18.98 -10.80
N LEU A 4 -8.15 18.48 -9.79
CA LEU A 4 -8.74 17.13 -9.84
C LEU A 4 -9.88 17.04 -10.85
N LYS A 5 -10.59 18.15 -11.13
CA LYS A 5 -11.57 18.20 -12.24
C LYS A 5 -10.88 18.06 -13.59
N VAL A 6 -9.71 18.67 -13.79
CA VAL A 6 -8.91 18.47 -15.02
C VAL A 6 -8.48 17.01 -15.17
N VAL A 7 -8.05 16.36 -14.08
CA VAL A 7 -7.69 14.93 -14.08
C VAL A 7 -8.90 14.06 -14.40
N ASN A 8 -10.06 14.35 -13.81
CA ASN A 8 -11.33 13.69 -14.11
C ASN A 8 -11.64 13.74 -15.61
N ASP A 9 -11.61 14.93 -16.20
CA ASP A 9 -11.98 15.13 -17.60
C ASP A 9 -10.94 14.50 -18.55
N THR A 10 -9.67 14.47 -18.13
CA THR A 10 -8.60 13.75 -18.84
C THR A 10 -8.84 12.24 -18.82
N ALA A 11 -9.26 11.66 -17.70
CA ALA A 11 -9.57 10.24 -17.60
C ALA A 11 -10.74 9.84 -18.52
N VAL A 12 -11.72 10.74 -18.69
CA VAL A 12 -12.83 10.58 -19.65
C VAL A 12 -12.33 10.66 -21.09
N ALA A 13 -11.46 11.63 -21.40
CA ALA A 13 -10.91 11.83 -22.74
C ALA A 13 -10.01 10.64 -23.20
N VAL A 14 -9.24 10.06 -22.28
CA VAL A 14 -8.29 8.96 -22.57
C VAL A 14 -8.96 7.60 -22.32
N ASN A 15 -9.83 7.19 -23.23
CA ASN A 15 -10.67 5.99 -23.10
C ASN A 15 -10.13 4.72 -23.81
N GLN A 16 -8.80 4.56 -23.90
CA GLN A 16 -8.13 3.42 -24.56
C GLN A 16 -8.70 3.09 -25.96
N GLY A 17 -9.03 4.11 -26.76
CA GLY A 17 -9.64 3.94 -28.08
C GLY A 17 -11.08 3.41 -28.03
N GLY A 18 -11.84 3.79 -27.01
CA GLY A 18 -13.24 3.40 -26.79
C GLY A 18 -13.43 2.01 -26.17
N LYS A 19 -12.36 1.24 -25.90
CA LYS A 19 -12.46 -0.13 -25.36
C LYS A 19 -12.63 -0.18 -23.85
N ARG A 20 -12.05 0.77 -23.12
CA ARG A 20 -12.12 0.81 -21.65
C ARG A 20 -12.00 2.24 -21.15
N LYS A 21 -12.89 2.65 -20.25
CA LYS A 21 -12.80 3.95 -19.58
C LYS A 21 -11.46 4.07 -18.84
N GLY A 22 -10.79 5.21 -18.97
CA GLY A 22 -9.66 5.53 -18.12
C GLY A 22 -10.09 5.52 -16.65
N ALA A 23 -9.23 5.01 -15.77
CA ALA A 23 -9.48 4.98 -14.34
C ALA A 23 -8.22 5.48 -13.62
N VAL A 24 -8.42 6.41 -12.69
CA VAL A 24 -7.35 6.99 -11.87
C VAL A 24 -7.89 7.16 -10.45
N CYS A 25 -7.01 7.00 -9.46
CA CYS A 25 -7.33 7.22 -8.06
C CYS A 25 -6.44 8.34 -7.52
N ALA A 26 -7.05 9.40 -6.99
CA ALA A 26 -6.34 10.42 -6.24
C ALA A 26 -6.22 10.00 -4.78
N TYR A 27 -5.03 10.18 -4.20
CA TYR A 27 -4.78 9.97 -2.78
C TYR A 27 -4.56 11.31 -2.09
N LEU A 28 -5.08 11.48 -0.87
CA LEU A 28 -4.87 12.69 -0.08
C LEU A 28 -4.66 12.35 1.40
N GLU A 29 -3.66 12.98 2.02
CA GLU A 29 -3.41 12.82 3.45
C GLU A 29 -4.46 13.53 4.31
N THR A 30 -4.77 12.92 5.46
CA THR A 30 -5.90 13.32 6.31
C THR A 30 -5.72 14.68 6.98
N TRP A 31 -4.50 15.23 7.02
CA TRP A 31 -4.22 16.59 7.54
C TRP A 31 -4.29 17.67 6.45
N HIS A 32 -4.51 17.33 5.19
CA HIS A 32 -4.57 18.33 4.13
C HIS A 32 -5.77 19.27 4.30
N LEU A 33 -5.59 20.59 4.12
CA LEU A 33 -6.64 21.60 4.32
C LEU A 33 -7.92 21.33 3.51
N ASP A 34 -7.76 20.84 2.27
CA ASP A 34 -8.87 20.49 1.38
C ASP A 34 -9.53 19.13 1.69
N ILE A 35 -9.13 18.40 2.74
CA ILE A 35 -9.62 17.03 3.00
C ILE A 35 -11.14 16.97 3.07
N GLU A 36 -11.79 17.93 3.74
CA GLU A 36 -13.25 17.93 3.89
C GLU A 36 -14.00 18.06 2.57
N GLU A 37 -13.43 18.77 1.59
CA GLU A 37 -13.99 18.89 0.24
C GLU A 37 -13.67 17.63 -0.58
N PHE A 38 -12.46 17.08 -0.42
CA PHE A 38 -12.03 15.85 -1.08
C PHE A 38 -12.96 14.66 -0.75
N LEU A 39 -13.42 14.55 0.50
CA LEU A 39 -14.36 13.50 0.91
C LEU A 39 -15.69 13.53 0.14
N GLU A 40 -16.08 14.68 -0.41
CA GLU A 40 -17.40 14.87 -1.05
C GLU A 40 -17.36 14.79 -2.57
N LEU A 41 -16.18 14.54 -3.17
CA LEU A 41 -15.96 14.56 -4.61
C LEU A 41 -16.86 13.60 -5.41
N ARG A 42 -17.34 12.52 -4.78
CA ARG A 42 -18.17 11.48 -5.38
C ARG A 42 -19.65 11.54 -5.01
N LYS A 43 -20.10 12.58 -4.30
CA LYS A 43 -21.52 12.81 -4.07
C LYS A 43 -22.27 13.03 -5.38
N ASN A 44 -23.46 12.45 -5.50
CA ASN A 44 -24.33 12.61 -6.67
C ASN A 44 -25.00 13.99 -6.75
N THR A 45 -25.08 14.72 -5.63
CA THR A 45 -25.73 16.03 -5.54
C THR A 45 -24.77 17.12 -5.07
N GLY A 46 -25.16 18.38 -5.27
CA GLY A 46 -24.40 19.58 -4.92
C GLY A 46 -23.83 20.28 -6.15
N ASP A 47 -22.84 21.15 -5.93
CA ASP A 47 -22.18 21.90 -7.00
C ASP A 47 -21.27 20.99 -7.83
N ASP A 48 -21.63 20.76 -9.11
CA ASP A 48 -20.89 19.90 -10.04
C ASP A 48 -19.43 20.34 -10.27
N ARG A 49 -19.14 21.65 -10.09
CA ARG A 49 -17.78 22.19 -10.19
C ARG A 49 -16.85 21.62 -9.10
N ARG A 50 -17.42 21.06 -8.04
CA ARG A 50 -16.73 20.44 -6.90
C ARG A 50 -16.91 18.92 -6.89
N ARG A 51 -17.15 18.30 -8.06
CA ARG A 51 -17.35 16.85 -8.23
C ARG A 51 -16.44 16.26 -9.29
N THR A 52 -16.02 15.02 -9.08
CA THR A 52 -15.20 14.24 -10.00
C THR A 52 -15.75 12.82 -10.10
N HIS A 53 -16.84 12.64 -10.87
CA HIS A 53 -17.58 11.38 -10.95
C HIS A 53 -16.81 10.23 -11.60
N ASP A 54 -15.84 10.53 -12.46
CA ASP A 54 -15.05 9.55 -13.23
C ASP A 54 -13.67 9.29 -12.62
N MET A 55 -13.37 9.90 -11.47
CA MET A 55 -12.13 9.70 -10.73
C MET A 55 -12.39 9.02 -9.38
N ASN A 56 -11.56 8.04 -9.01
CA ASN A 56 -11.61 7.43 -7.68
C ASN A 56 -10.81 8.26 -6.68
N THR A 57 -11.12 8.10 -5.39
CA THR A 57 -10.46 8.81 -4.31
C THR A 57 -10.14 7.87 -3.16
N ALA A 58 -9.03 8.10 -2.48
CA ALA A 58 -8.59 7.34 -1.32
C ALA A 58 -7.94 8.26 -0.27
N ASN A 59 -8.19 7.98 1.01
CA ASN A 59 -7.53 8.63 2.13
C ASN A 59 -6.18 7.95 2.40
N TRP A 60 -5.11 8.73 2.53
CA TRP A 60 -3.79 8.28 2.97
C TRP A 60 -3.61 8.63 4.46
N ILE A 61 -3.93 7.68 5.33
CA ILE A 61 -4.20 7.94 6.75
C ILE A 61 -2.92 7.68 7.57
N PRO A 62 -2.33 8.69 8.23
CA PRO A 62 -1.26 8.46 9.20
C PRO A 62 -1.83 7.83 10.49
N ASP A 63 -1.03 7.01 11.16
CA ASP A 63 -1.40 6.35 12.42
C ASP A 63 -1.76 7.37 13.50
N LEU A 64 -1.11 8.54 13.51
CA LEU A 64 -1.43 9.63 14.44
C LEU A 64 -2.89 10.05 14.35
N PHE A 65 -3.47 10.11 13.14
CA PHE A 65 -4.88 10.47 13.00
C PHE A 65 -5.75 9.43 13.71
N MET A 66 -5.47 8.14 13.53
CA MET A 66 -6.20 7.08 14.22
C MET A 66 -6.01 7.16 15.73
N LYS A 67 -4.80 7.40 16.23
CA LYS A 67 -4.54 7.65 17.67
C LYS A 67 -5.44 8.78 18.20
N ARG A 68 -5.50 9.93 17.50
CA ARG A 68 -6.38 11.05 17.87
C ARG A 68 -7.88 10.68 17.83
N VAL A 69 -8.32 9.82 16.91
CA VAL A 69 -9.70 9.30 16.88
C VAL A 69 -10.00 8.44 18.12
N PHE A 70 -9.10 7.53 18.49
CA PHE A 70 -9.26 6.67 19.67
C PHE A 70 -9.26 7.47 20.98
N ASP A 71 -8.37 8.47 21.08
CA ASP A 71 -8.18 9.27 22.29
C ASP A 71 -9.11 10.50 22.38
N ASP A 72 -10.06 10.66 21.46
CA ASP A 72 -10.96 11.83 21.38
C ASP A 72 -10.22 13.17 21.24
N GLY A 73 -9.06 13.14 20.58
CA GLY A 73 -8.17 14.29 20.42
C GLY A 73 -8.57 15.25 19.30
N PRO A 74 -7.99 16.45 19.28
CA PRO A 74 -8.09 17.36 18.14
C PRO A 74 -7.24 16.87 16.96
N TRP A 75 -7.58 17.37 15.78
CA TRP A 75 -6.82 17.20 14.55
C TRP A 75 -6.71 18.55 13.84
N THR A 76 -5.51 18.89 13.38
CA THR A 76 -5.25 20.15 12.67
C THR A 76 -4.97 19.91 11.19
N LEU A 77 -5.66 20.67 10.37
CA LEU A 77 -5.49 20.70 8.93
C LEU A 77 -4.54 21.82 8.53
N PHE A 78 -3.66 21.53 7.57
CA PHE A 78 -2.62 22.44 7.10
C PHE A 78 -2.59 22.52 5.57
N SER A 79 -2.09 23.64 5.05
CA SER A 79 -1.65 23.72 3.65
C SER A 79 -0.27 23.09 3.51
N PRO A 80 -0.01 22.19 2.54
CA PRO A 80 1.30 21.58 2.35
C PRO A 80 2.41 22.60 2.03
N SER A 81 2.07 23.81 1.59
CA SER A 81 3.05 24.90 1.43
C SER A 81 3.68 25.36 2.74
N ASP A 82 2.94 25.27 3.85
CA ASP A 82 3.38 25.72 5.18
C ASP A 82 4.06 24.59 5.96
N VAL A 83 3.81 23.33 5.58
CA VAL A 83 4.31 22.10 6.24
C VAL A 83 4.88 21.09 5.21
N PRO A 84 5.83 21.51 4.35
CA PRO A 84 6.19 20.77 3.13
C PRO A 84 6.87 19.43 3.38
N ASP A 85 7.40 19.20 4.57
CA ASP A 85 8.09 17.99 4.98
C ASP A 85 7.17 16.88 5.49
N LEU A 86 5.91 17.18 5.85
CA LEU A 86 5.00 16.18 6.43
C LEU A 86 4.67 15.01 5.50
N HIS A 87 4.59 15.26 4.19
CA HIS A 87 4.21 14.21 3.23
C HIS A 87 5.28 13.10 3.17
N ASP A 88 6.55 13.47 3.29
CA ASP A 88 7.70 12.58 3.19
C ASP A 88 8.04 11.89 4.53
N LEU A 89 7.59 12.44 5.65
CA LEU A 89 7.77 11.86 6.98
C LEU A 89 6.71 10.82 7.30
N THR A 90 7.09 9.79 8.05
CA THR A 90 6.20 8.68 8.48
C THR A 90 6.49 8.28 9.93
N GLY A 91 5.56 7.56 10.54
CA GLY A 91 5.66 7.03 11.91
C GLY A 91 6.00 8.12 12.93
N ARG A 92 6.92 7.80 13.85
CA ARG A 92 7.31 8.72 14.93
C ARG A 92 7.87 10.06 14.43
N ALA A 93 8.62 10.06 13.33
CA ALA A 93 9.18 11.29 12.77
C ALA A 93 8.07 12.21 12.23
N PHE A 94 7.02 11.63 11.63
CA PHE A 94 5.81 12.37 11.27
C PHE A 94 5.10 12.91 12.51
N GLU A 95 4.91 12.09 13.54
CA GLU A 95 4.21 12.48 14.77
C GLU A 95 4.84 13.69 15.45
N GLU A 96 6.14 13.61 15.75
CA GLU A 96 6.89 14.68 16.41
C GLU A 96 6.85 15.98 15.58
N ARG A 97 6.94 15.85 14.26
CA ARG A 97 6.94 17.01 13.36
C ARG A 97 5.56 17.63 13.19
N TYR A 98 4.52 16.80 13.13
CA TYR A 98 3.13 17.24 13.07
C TYR A 98 2.74 18.00 14.33
N GLU A 99 3.07 17.47 15.51
CA GLU A 99 2.81 18.11 16.80
C GLU A 99 3.58 19.42 16.96
N TYR A 100 4.81 19.48 16.46
CA TYR A 100 5.56 20.73 16.38
C TYR A 100 4.82 21.79 15.54
N TYR A 101 4.23 21.42 14.40
CA TYR A 101 3.43 22.34 13.59
C TYR A 101 2.13 22.74 14.28
N GLU A 102 1.45 21.84 14.99
CA GLU A 102 0.30 22.19 15.84
C GLU A 102 0.68 23.25 16.87
N GLU A 103 1.83 23.13 17.55
CA GLU A 103 2.31 24.15 18.49
C GLU A 103 2.57 25.51 17.82
N LEU A 104 3.15 25.52 16.61
CA LEU A 104 3.36 26.76 15.86
C LEU A 104 2.06 27.51 15.52
N THR A 105 0.93 26.81 15.39
CA THR A 105 -0.38 27.46 15.23
C THR A 105 -0.79 28.25 16.48
N LYS A 106 -0.50 27.72 17.68
CA LYS A 106 -0.83 28.36 18.96
C LYS A 106 -0.04 29.65 19.18
N TYR A 107 1.19 29.71 18.68
CA TYR A 107 2.03 30.91 18.71
C TYR A 107 1.78 31.87 17.52
N GLY A 108 0.79 31.60 16.67
CA GLY A 108 0.44 32.44 15.52
C GLY A 108 1.49 32.47 14.40
N LYS A 109 2.43 31.52 14.39
CA LYS A 109 3.49 31.41 13.37
C LYS A 109 2.98 30.76 12.08
N ILE A 110 1.96 29.91 12.18
CA ILE A 110 1.19 29.40 11.04
C ILE A 110 -0.21 30.00 11.13
N LYS A 111 -0.58 30.77 10.11
CA LYS A 111 -1.88 31.48 10.07
C LYS A 111 -2.98 30.67 9.39
N LEU A 112 -2.63 29.87 8.37
CA LEU A 112 -3.57 29.08 7.60
C LEU A 112 -3.64 27.67 8.16
N PHE A 113 -4.60 27.44 9.05
CA PHE A 113 -4.88 26.12 9.60
C PHE A 113 -6.36 26.02 9.99
N LYS A 114 -6.84 24.79 10.18
CA LYS A 114 -8.17 24.52 10.76
C LYS A 114 -8.06 23.36 11.75
N THR A 115 -8.45 23.57 12.99
CA THR A 115 -8.51 22.49 14.00
C THR A 115 -9.95 22.02 14.18
N LEU A 116 -10.14 20.70 14.23
CA LEU A 116 -11.43 20.05 14.42
C LEU A 116 -11.27 18.77 15.27
N PRO A 117 -12.34 18.25 15.88
CA PRO A 117 -12.28 16.96 16.55
C PRO A 117 -11.98 15.83 15.55
N ALA A 118 -11.02 14.96 15.87
CA ALA A 118 -10.62 13.87 14.97
C ALA A 118 -11.80 12.92 14.66
N LYS A 119 -12.64 12.64 15.66
CA LYS A 119 -13.84 11.79 15.51
C LYS A 119 -14.87 12.37 14.54
N ASP A 120 -14.97 13.69 14.43
CA ASP A 120 -15.92 14.30 13.50
C ASP A 120 -15.46 14.13 12.05
N LEU A 121 -14.14 14.30 11.79
CA LEU A 121 -13.57 14.00 10.48
C LEU A 121 -13.70 12.51 10.14
N TRP A 122 -13.40 11.63 11.10
CA TRP A 122 -13.55 10.18 10.93
C TRP A 122 -14.99 9.76 10.63
N ARG A 123 -15.97 10.31 11.37
CA ARG A 123 -17.39 10.08 11.09
C ARG A 123 -17.73 10.51 9.67
N LYS A 124 -17.26 11.68 9.23
CA LYS A 124 -17.47 12.16 7.85
C LYS A 124 -16.85 11.22 6.82
N MET A 125 -15.62 10.74 7.04
CA MET A 125 -14.95 9.78 6.14
C MET A 125 -15.78 8.49 5.98
N LEU A 126 -16.23 7.90 7.09
CA LEU A 126 -17.03 6.68 7.08
C LEU A 126 -18.41 6.89 6.44
N SER A 127 -19.07 8.01 6.73
CA SER A 127 -20.36 8.34 6.11
C SER A 127 -20.23 8.49 4.58
N MET A 128 -19.18 9.14 4.09
CA MET A 128 -18.95 9.27 2.63
C MET A 128 -18.60 7.93 1.97
N LEU A 129 -17.78 7.12 2.63
CA LEU A 129 -17.48 5.77 2.17
C LEU A 129 -18.76 4.92 2.06
N PHE A 130 -19.65 5.02 3.06
CA PHE A 130 -20.95 4.34 3.03
C PHE A 130 -21.87 4.86 1.92
N GLU A 131 -22.00 6.18 1.78
CA GLU A 131 -22.91 6.80 0.81
C GLU A 131 -22.46 6.65 -0.65
N THR A 132 -21.15 6.70 -0.90
CA THR A 132 -20.60 6.87 -2.26
C THR A 132 -19.59 5.79 -2.66
N GLY A 133 -19.23 4.89 -1.74
CA GLY A 133 -18.12 3.95 -1.90
C GLY A 133 -16.73 4.61 -1.87
N HIS A 134 -16.65 5.91 -1.57
CA HIS A 134 -15.44 6.72 -1.63
C HIS A 134 -15.40 7.78 -0.51
N PRO A 135 -14.21 8.28 -0.14
CA PRO A 135 -12.90 7.75 -0.53
C PRO A 135 -12.55 6.47 0.21
N TRP A 136 -11.73 5.61 -0.38
CA TRP A 136 -11.22 4.41 0.30
C TRP A 136 -10.32 4.76 1.50
N LEU A 137 -10.01 3.76 2.32
CA LEU A 137 -9.20 3.91 3.53
C LEU A 137 -7.89 3.14 3.36
N THR A 138 -6.77 3.84 3.35
CA THR A 138 -5.43 3.23 3.24
C THR A 138 -4.50 3.87 4.28
N PHE A 139 -3.56 3.10 4.84
CA PHE A 139 -2.78 3.52 6.01
C PHE A 139 -1.31 3.79 5.63
N LYS A 140 -0.90 5.04 5.77
CA LYS A 140 0.41 5.56 5.33
C LYS A 140 1.58 4.88 6.04
N ASP A 141 1.51 4.81 7.36
CA ASP A 141 2.65 4.41 8.18
C ASP A 141 2.96 2.91 8.05
N PRO A 142 1.98 1.99 8.09
CA PRO A 142 2.22 0.58 7.79
C PRO A 142 2.84 0.34 6.40
N CYS A 143 2.39 1.10 5.38
CA CYS A 143 2.92 0.99 4.03
C CYS A 143 4.38 1.43 3.95
N ASN A 144 4.78 2.48 4.67
CA ASN A 144 6.14 2.99 4.65
C ASN A 144 7.08 2.22 5.57
N LEU A 145 6.73 2.03 6.84
CA LEU A 145 7.56 1.37 7.86
C LEU A 145 7.90 -0.09 7.51
N ARG A 146 7.07 -0.74 6.69
CA ARG A 146 7.30 -2.11 6.21
C ARG A 146 7.81 -2.19 4.77
N SER A 147 7.92 -1.05 4.08
CA SER A 147 8.47 -1.03 2.72
C SER A 147 9.93 -1.45 2.74
N PRO A 148 10.34 -2.43 1.92
CA PRO A 148 11.75 -2.79 1.81
C PRO A 148 12.64 -1.68 1.24
N GLN A 149 12.03 -0.65 0.62
CA GLN A 149 12.69 0.41 -0.13
C GLN A 149 12.76 1.76 0.63
N GLN A 150 12.58 1.75 1.95
CA GLN A 150 12.64 2.97 2.80
C GLN A 150 13.96 3.74 2.69
N HIS A 151 15.06 3.07 2.32
CA HIS A 151 16.39 3.67 2.22
C HIS A 151 16.58 4.55 0.97
N VAL A 152 15.70 4.45 -0.03
CA VAL A 152 15.84 5.17 -1.31
C VAL A 152 14.63 6.02 -1.70
N GLY A 153 13.61 6.11 -0.83
CA GLY A 153 12.44 6.93 -1.10
C GLY A 153 11.27 6.63 -0.15
N VAL A 154 10.12 7.23 -0.48
CA VAL A 154 8.89 7.19 0.32
C VAL A 154 7.74 6.68 -0.54
N VAL A 155 6.86 5.89 0.05
CA VAL A 155 5.59 5.47 -0.53
C VAL A 155 4.57 6.58 -0.28
N HIS A 156 4.34 7.42 -1.29
CA HIS A 156 3.41 8.57 -1.18
C HIS A 156 1.94 8.19 -1.31
N SER A 157 1.64 7.04 -1.93
CA SER A 157 0.29 6.50 -2.09
C SER A 157 0.32 5.01 -2.41
N SER A 158 -0.85 4.38 -2.46
CA SER A 158 -1.02 3.12 -3.17
C SER A 158 -1.38 3.36 -4.66
N ASN A 159 -1.59 2.29 -5.42
CA ASN A 159 -2.12 2.31 -6.79
C ASN A 159 -3.66 2.40 -6.88
N LEU A 160 -4.23 2.25 -8.07
CA LEU A 160 -5.67 2.24 -8.32
C LEU A 160 -6.44 1.16 -7.53
N CYS A 161 -5.84 0.00 -7.25
CA CYS A 161 -6.53 -1.13 -6.63
C CYS A 161 -6.12 -1.35 -5.17
N THR A 162 -5.39 -0.39 -4.57
CA THR A 162 -5.01 -0.34 -3.14
C THR A 162 -4.07 -1.44 -2.62
N GLU A 163 -3.42 -2.21 -3.50
CA GLU A 163 -2.57 -3.35 -3.15
C GLU A 163 -1.05 -3.09 -3.32
N ILE A 164 -0.65 -1.99 -3.96
CA ILE A 164 0.76 -1.73 -4.32
C ILE A 164 1.32 -0.55 -3.54
N THR A 165 2.41 -0.78 -2.81
CA THR A 165 3.09 0.21 -1.97
C THR A 165 4.53 0.43 -2.44
N LEU A 166 4.69 1.14 -3.56
CA LEU A 166 5.99 1.41 -4.17
C LEU A 166 6.34 2.90 -4.08
N ASN A 167 7.62 3.19 -3.96
CA ASN A 167 8.11 4.56 -3.90
C ASN A 167 7.85 5.30 -5.21
N THR A 168 7.62 6.60 -5.12
CA THR A 168 7.50 7.51 -6.27
C THR A 168 8.25 8.80 -5.98
N ASN A 169 8.74 9.47 -7.01
CA ASN A 169 9.29 10.82 -6.90
C ASN A 169 9.25 11.51 -8.27
N LYS A 170 9.94 12.65 -8.40
CA LYS A 170 10.00 13.43 -9.64
C LYS A 170 10.49 12.61 -10.85
N ASP A 171 11.42 11.68 -10.63
CA ASP A 171 12.12 10.93 -11.67
C ASP A 171 11.70 9.45 -11.72
N GLU A 172 10.76 9.03 -10.86
CA GLU A 172 10.32 7.64 -10.70
C GLU A 172 8.79 7.54 -10.63
N ILE A 173 8.20 6.93 -11.66
CA ILE A 173 6.79 6.51 -11.67
C ILE A 173 6.78 5.00 -11.46
N ALA A 174 6.27 4.53 -10.32
CA ALA A 174 6.23 3.11 -10.01
C ALA A 174 5.36 2.31 -11.01
N VAL A 175 5.79 1.10 -11.33
CA VAL A 175 5.10 0.19 -12.26
C VAL A 175 4.75 -1.12 -11.55
N CYS A 176 3.55 -1.61 -11.79
CA CYS A 176 3.03 -2.85 -11.19
C CYS A 176 3.14 -3.99 -12.21
N ASN A 177 4.08 -4.92 -12.01
CA ASN A 177 4.19 -6.14 -12.84
C ASN A 177 3.48 -7.29 -12.12
N LEU A 178 2.27 -7.63 -12.55
CA LEU A 178 1.35 -8.46 -11.75
C LEU A 178 1.09 -9.84 -12.34
N GLY A 179 0.97 -10.84 -11.47
CA GLY A 179 0.54 -12.20 -11.79
C GLY A 179 -0.21 -12.81 -10.60
N SER A 180 -0.96 -13.89 -10.82
CA SER A 180 -1.71 -14.54 -9.74
C SER A 180 -1.63 -16.06 -9.80
N ILE A 181 -1.31 -16.69 -8.67
CA ILE A 181 -1.35 -18.13 -8.50
C ILE A 181 -2.81 -18.58 -8.36
N ASN A 182 -3.23 -19.55 -9.18
CA ASN A 182 -4.52 -20.20 -9.01
C ASN A 182 -4.45 -21.24 -7.87
N LEU A 183 -4.97 -20.93 -6.68
CA LEU A 183 -4.90 -21.82 -5.52
C LEU A 183 -5.64 -23.14 -5.73
N VAL A 184 -6.74 -23.15 -6.49
CA VAL A 184 -7.54 -24.36 -6.76
C VAL A 184 -6.68 -25.46 -7.36
N ASN A 185 -5.77 -25.10 -8.28
CA ASN A 185 -4.87 -26.05 -8.94
C ASN A 185 -3.77 -26.60 -8.01
N HIS A 186 -3.68 -26.09 -6.78
CA HIS A 186 -2.71 -26.52 -5.77
C HIS A 186 -3.38 -27.21 -4.59
N ILE A 187 -4.68 -27.52 -4.67
CA ILE A 187 -5.35 -28.37 -3.69
C ILE A 187 -5.43 -29.80 -4.24
N THR A 188 -4.95 -30.78 -3.48
CA THR A 188 -5.02 -32.22 -3.79
C THR A 188 -5.49 -32.95 -2.55
N ASP A 189 -6.52 -33.77 -2.69
CA ASP A 189 -7.16 -34.52 -1.59
C ASP A 189 -7.48 -33.64 -0.36
N GLY A 190 -7.98 -32.43 -0.61
CA GLY A 190 -8.34 -31.46 0.43
C GLY A 190 -7.15 -30.87 1.18
N LYS A 191 -5.94 -30.86 0.59
CA LYS A 191 -4.73 -30.27 1.19
C LYS A 191 -3.92 -29.48 0.16
N LEU A 192 -3.15 -28.50 0.64
CA LEU A 192 -2.23 -27.72 -0.20
C LEU A 192 -1.02 -28.56 -0.64
N ASP A 193 -0.83 -28.72 -1.94
CA ASP A 193 0.34 -29.34 -2.56
C ASP A 193 1.51 -28.34 -2.59
N ALA A 194 2.32 -28.35 -1.53
CA ALA A 194 3.46 -27.46 -1.36
C ALA A 194 4.54 -27.63 -2.44
N ALA A 195 4.79 -28.87 -2.89
CA ALA A 195 5.84 -29.15 -3.88
C ALA A 195 5.45 -28.66 -5.28
N LYS A 196 4.16 -28.74 -5.64
CA LYS A 196 3.65 -28.09 -6.85
C LYS A 196 3.67 -26.58 -6.72
N LEU A 197 3.24 -26.05 -5.57
CA LEU A 197 3.21 -24.61 -5.30
C LEU A 197 4.60 -23.97 -5.45
N GLU A 198 5.64 -24.58 -4.87
CA GLU A 198 7.02 -24.13 -5.02
C GLU A 198 7.43 -23.99 -6.49
N ARG A 199 7.20 -25.03 -7.30
CA ARG A 199 7.55 -25.04 -8.71
C ARG A 199 6.82 -23.93 -9.48
N THR A 200 5.52 -23.77 -9.23
CA THR A 200 4.72 -22.75 -9.91
C THR A 200 5.11 -21.34 -9.50
N VAL A 201 5.35 -21.09 -8.21
CA VAL A 201 5.81 -19.78 -7.70
C VAL A 201 7.17 -19.42 -8.28
N ARG A 202 8.14 -20.34 -8.33
CA ARG A 202 9.46 -20.09 -8.94
C ARG A 202 9.35 -19.69 -10.41
N THR A 203 8.52 -20.39 -11.18
CA THR A 203 8.27 -20.01 -12.58
C THR A 203 7.58 -18.65 -12.68
N ALA A 204 6.57 -18.39 -11.85
CA ALA A 204 5.82 -17.14 -11.86
C ALA A 204 6.72 -15.92 -11.55
N VAL A 205 7.58 -16.00 -10.54
CA VAL A 205 8.52 -14.92 -10.20
C VAL A 205 9.48 -14.63 -11.37
N ARG A 206 10.06 -15.68 -11.98
CA ARG A 206 10.92 -15.50 -13.18
C ARG A 206 10.16 -14.88 -14.35
N MET A 207 8.90 -15.28 -14.59
CA MET A 207 8.08 -14.69 -15.64
C MET A 207 7.82 -13.19 -15.37
N LEU A 208 7.52 -12.83 -14.13
CA LEU A 208 7.29 -11.43 -13.76
C LEU A 208 8.57 -10.59 -13.84
N ASP A 209 9.72 -11.14 -13.45
CA ASP A 209 11.00 -10.43 -13.60
C ASP A 209 11.35 -10.23 -15.09
N ASN A 210 11.08 -11.22 -15.96
CA ASN A 210 11.25 -11.06 -17.40
C ASN A 210 10.33 -9.97 -18.00
N VAL A 211 9.12 -9.77 -17.45
CA VAL A 211 8.21 -8.71 -17.92
C VAL A 211 8.85 -7.33 -17.75
N ILE A 212 9.66 -7.12 -16.72
CA ILE A 212 10.34 -5.83 -16.51
C ILE A 212 11.19 -5.47 -17.73
N ASP A 213 11.96 -6.44 -18.25
CA ASP A 213 12.90 -6.20 -19.35
C ASP A 213 12.20 -6.11 -20.72
N ILE A 214 11.09 -6.84 -20.90
CA ILE A 214 10.37 -6.93 -22.18
C ILE A 214 9.33 -5.80 -22.33
N ASN A 215 8.86 -5.22 -21.22
CA ASN A 215 7.79 -4.22 -21.26
C ASN A 215 8.22 -2.95 -22.02
N TYR A 216 7.28 -2.39 -22.79
CA TYR A 216 7.46 -1.10 -23.43
C TYR A 216 7.02 0.02 -22.47
N TYR A 217 7.94 0.93 -22.15
CA TYR A 217 7.67 2.07 -21.27
C TYR A 217 7.44 3.35 -22.08
N SER A 218 6.22 3.89 -22.00
CA SER A 218 5.86 5.13 -22.70
C SER A 218 6.48 6.39 -22.08
N VAL A 219 6.90 6.32 -20.80
CA VAL A 219 7.51 7.45 -20.08
C VAL A 219 8.82 7.00 -19.41
N PRO A 220 9.91 7.78 -19.50
CA PRO A 220 11.23 7.36 -19.05
C PRO A 220 11.31 7.15 -17.53
N GLN A 221 10.53 7.88 -16.75
CA GLN A 221 10.47 7.74 -15.29
C GLN A 221 9.95 6.36 -14.86
N ALA A 222 9.05 5.76 -15.65
CA ALA A 222 8.54 4.43 -15.40
C ALA A 222 9.59 3.35 -15.68
N GLN A 223 10.34 3.51 -16.77
CA GLN A 223 11.47 2.63 -17.07
C GLN A 223 12.56 2.73 -16.00
N ASN A 224 12.91 3.95 -15.59
CA ASN A 224 13.89 4.21 -14.54
C ASN A 224 13.52 3.50 -13.23
N ALA A 225 12.30 3.70 -12.74
CA ALA A 225 11.82 3.07 -11.51
C ALA A 225 11.85 1.54 -11.60
N ASN A 226 11.32 0.95 -12.69
CA ASN A 226 11.22 -0.50 -12.80
C ASN A 226 12.60 -1.17 -12.96
N PHE A 227 13.52 -0.57 -13.72
CA PHE A 227 14.88 -1.14 -13.89
C PHE A 227 15.71 -1.01 -12.61
N LYS A 228 15.56 0.08 -11.86
CA LYS A 228 16.32 0.34 -10.63
C LYS A 228 15.89 -0.51 -9.44
N HIS A 229 14.58 -0.79 -9.33
CA HIS A 229 13.99 -1.43 -8.15
C HIS A 229 13.43 -2.84 -8.41
N ARG A 230 13.18 -3.18 -9.68
CA ARG A 230 12.62 -4.45 -10.15
C ARG A 230 11.44 -5.03 -9.33
N PRO A 231 10.42 -4.23 -8.96
CA PRO A 231 9.30 -4.72 -8.17
C PRO A 231 8.38 -5.66 -8.98
N VAL A 232 7.92 -6.73 -8.36
CA VAL A 232 6.90 -7.64 -8.93
C VAL A 232 5.78 -7.89 -7.91
N GLY A 233 4.56 -8.07 -8.38
CA GLY A 233 3.39 -8.38 -7.54
C GLY A 233 2.83 -9.76 -7.88
N LEU A 234 3.15 -10.74 -7.04
CA LEU A 234 2.58 -12.10 -7.15
C LEU A 234 1.42 -12.26 -6.17
N GLY A 235 0.20 -12.21 -6.70
CA GLY A 235 -1.03 -12.44 -5.94
C GLY A 235 -1.52 -13.88 -5.97
N ILE A 236 -2.73 -14.08 -5.45
CA ILE A 236 -3.46 -15.35 -5.47
C ILE A 236 -4.88 -15.14 -5.99
N MET A 237 -5.46 -16.19 -6.56
CA MET A 237 -6.87 -16.24 -6.92
C MET A 237 -7.46 -17.62 -6.60
N GLY A 238 -8.79 -17.72 -6.57
CA GLY A 238 -9.50 -18.96 -6.25
C GLY A 238 -9.39 -19.37 -4.78
N PHE A 239 -9.17 -18.42 -3.86
CA PHE A 239 -9.07 -18.70 -2.42
C PHE A 239 -10.36 -19.33 -1.87
N GLN A 240 -11.53 -18.74 -2.18
CA GLN A 240 -12.82 -19.29 -1.76
C GLN A 240 -13.06 -20.72 -2.28
N ASP A 241 -12.69 -20.99 -3.53
CA ASP A 241 -12.84 -22.31 -4.13
C ASP A 241 -11.87 -23.33 -3.50
N ALA A 242 -10.65 -22.90 -3.15
CA ALA A 242 -9.71 -23.70 -2.38
C ALA A 242 -10.26 -24.05 -0.97
N LEU A 243 -11.01 -23.14 -0.34
CA LEU A 243 -11.72 -23.46 0.91
C LEU A 243 -12.83 -24.50 0.70
N TYR A 244 -13.58 -24.41 -0.41
CA TYR A 244 -14.62 -25.40 -0.73
C TYR A 244 -14.04 -26.82 -0.88
N LEU A 245 -12.90 -26.96 -1.57
CA LEU A 245 -12.22 -28.25 -1.75
C LEU A 245 -11.71 -28.85 -0.44
N GLN A 246 -11.57 -28.05 0.61
CA GLN A 246 -11.14 -28.47 1.94
C GLN A 246 -12.31 -28.58 2.93
N HIS A 247 -13.53 -28.28 2.48
CA HIS A 247 -14.73 -28.19 3.32
C HIS A 247 -14.60 -27.17 4.48
N ILE A 248 -13.90 -26.07 4.23
CA ILE A 248 -13.69 -25.00 5.22
C ILE A 248 -14.68 -23.87 4.96
N ALA A 249 -15.46 -23.50 5.98
CA ALA A 249 -16.31 -22.31 5.93
C ALA A 249 -15.45 -21.04 6.06
N TYR A 250 -15.72 -20.01 5.25
CA TYR A 250 -14.87 -18.82 5.23
C TYR A 250 -14.86 -18.07 6.58
N GLY A 251 -16.00 -17.99 7.27
CA GLY A 251 -16.10 -17.41 8.61
C GLY A 251 -15.67 -18.34 9.73
N SER A 252 -14.54 -19.05 9.60
CA SER A 252 -14.04 -20.00 10.61
C SER A 252 -12.55 -19.84 10.88
N ASP A 253 -12.10 -20.24 12.07
CA ASP A 253 -10.68 -20.24 12.46
C ASP A 253 -9.82 -21.08 11.51
N ALA A 254 -10.39 -22.16 10.95
CA ALA A 254 -9.72 -22.99 9.95
C ALA A 254 -9.43 -22.23 8.65
N ALA A 255 -10.30 -21.29 8.24
CA ALA A 255 -10.04 -20.44 7.07
C ALA A 255 -8.93 -19.41 7.37
N ILE A 256 -8.87 -18.89 8.60
CA ILE A 256 -7.82 -17.98 9.05
C ILE A 256 -6.46 -18.69 9.06
N ASP A 257 -6.39 -19.89 9.65
CA ASP A 257 -5.18 -20.72 9.67
C ASP A 257 -4.72 -21.10 8.26
N PHE A 258 -5.66 -21.45 7.37
CA PHE A 258 -5.34 -21.72 5.97
C PHE A 258 -4.84 -20.47 5.23
N ALA A 259 -5.45 -19.31 5.45
CA ALA A 259 -5.01 -18.04 4.86
C ALA A 259 -3.56 -17.71 5.27
N ASP A 260 -3.25 -17.81 6.56
CA ASP A 260 -1.92 -17.55 7.11
C ASP A 260 -0.88 -18.50 6.51
N LYS A 261 -1.09 -19.83 6.66
CA LYS A 261 -0.13 -20.84 6.20
C LYS A 261 0.07 -20.86 4.69
N SER A 262 -1.00 -20.67 3.91
CA SER A 262 -0.87 -20.64 2.45
C SER A 262 -0.10 -19.41 1.99
N MET A 263 -0.31 -18.24 2.60
CA MET A 263 0.45 -17.05 2.28
C MET A 263 1.91 -17.13 2.78
N GLU A 264 2.17 -17.73 3.93
CA GLU A 264 3.53 -18.01 4.41
C GLU A 264 4.30 -18.87 3.40
N ALA A 265 3.69 -19.96 2.92
CA ALA A 265 4.32 -20.84 1.93
C ALA A 265 4.62 -20.11 0.61
N ILE A 266 3.68 -19.34 0.08
CA ILE A 266 3.87 -18.55 -1.15
C ILE A 266 4.96 -17.49 -0.94
N SER A 267 4.92 -16.77 0.18
CA SER A 267 5.92 -15.77 0.54
C SER A 267 7.33 -16.37 0.59
N TYR A 268 7.49 -17.50 1.27
CA TYR A 268 8.75 -18.20 1.36
C TYR A 268 9.29 -18.59 -0.02
N TYR A 269 8.47 -19.23 -0.86
CA TYR A 269 8.90 -19.65 -2.19
C TYR A 269 9.16 -18.48 -3.13
N ALA A 270 8.42 -17.38 -3.02
CA ALA A 270 8.63 -16.19 -3.82
C ALA A 270 9.94 -15.48 -3.46
N ILE A 271 10.22 -15.32 -2.16
CA ILE A 271 11.49 -14.76 -1.67
C ILE A 271 12.65 -15.66 -2.11
N GLN A 272 12.53 -16.97 -1.95
CA GLN A 272 13.54 -17.91 -2.42
C GLN A 272 13.78 -17.81 -3.94
N ALA A 273 12.72 -17.74 -4.75
CA ALA A 273 12.85 -17.58 -6.19
C ALA A 273 13.56 -16.27 -6.57
N SER A 274 13.32 -15.20 -5.80
CA SER A 274 14.03 -13.93 -5.99
C SER A 274 15.51 -14.03 -5.64
N CYS A 275 15.89 -14.80 -4.61
CA CYS A 275 17.30 -15.10 -4.32
C CYS A 275 17.94 -15.91 -5.45
N ASP A 276 17.28 -16.97 -5.93
CA ASP A 276 17.79 -17.78 -7.05
C ASP A 276 18.04 -16.91 -8.31
N LEU A 277 17.16 -15.93 -8.57
CA LEU A 277 17.34 -14.97 -9.67
C LEU A 277 18.48 -13.99 -9.42
N ALA A 278 18.71 -13.58 -8.17
CA ALA A 278 19.85 -12.73 -7.83
C ALA A 278 21.18 -13.46 -8.03
N ASP A 279 21.27 -14.76 -7.71
CA ASP A 279 22.45 -15.59 -8.01
C ASP A 279 22.71 -15.68 -9.52
N GLU A 280 21.65 -15.75 -10.34
CA GLU A 280 21.74 -15.87 -11.80
C GLU A 280 22.02 -14.53 -12.50
N ARG A 281 21.35 -13.46 -12.07
CA ARG A 281 21.24 -12.17 -12.80
C ARG A 281 21.89 -11.00 -12.07
N GLY A 282 22.32 -11.20 -10.83
CA GLY A 282 22.66 -10.15 -9.89
C GLY A 282 21.44 -9.56 -9.18
N ALA A 283 21.65 -9.03 -7.97
CA ALA A 283 20.63 -8.29 -7.24
C ALA A 283 20.24 -7.00 -8.00
N TYR A 284 19.02 -6.50 -7.75
CA TYR A 284 18.56 -5.23 -8.32
C TYR A 284 19.42 -4.06 -7.80
N SER A 285 19.55 -2.99 -8.59
CA SER A 285 20.55 -1.94 -8.38
C SER A 285 20.48 -1.21 -7.02
N SER A 286 19.30 -1.20 -6.39
CA SER A 286 19.05 -0.54 -5.10
C SER A 286 18.87 -1.52 -3.94
N PHE A 287 19.37 -2.75 -4.07
CA PHE A 287 19.28 -3.76 -3.00
C PHE A 287 20.02 -3.36 -1.73
N GLU A 288 21.24 -2.83 -1.85
CA GLU A 288 22.04 -2.41 -0.71
C GLU A 288 21.34 -1.33 0.11
N GLY A 289 21.15 -1.58 1.41
CA GLY A 289 20.46 -0.70 2.36
C GLY A 289 18.97 -1.01 2.57
N SER A 290 18.39 -1.88 1.72
CA SER A 290 17.00 -2.33 1.84
C SER A 290 16.76 -3.11 3.14
N LEU A 291 15.48 -3.36 3.47
CA LEU A 291 15.16 -4.29 4.56
C LEU A 291 15.69 -5.71 4.26
N TRP A 292 15.72 -6.10 2.98
CA TRP A 292 16.26 -7.41 2.56
C TRP A 292 17.75 -7.53 2.88
N SER A 293 18.56 -6.52 2.56
CA SER A 293 20.00 -6.54 2.85
C SER A 293 20.30 -6.51 4.35
N LYS A 294 19.33 -6.10 5.17
CA LYS A 294 19.38 -6.11 6.64
C LYS A 294 18.84 -7.41 7.26
N GLY A 295 18.38 -8.36 6.44
CA GLY A 295 17.77 -9.60 6.91
C GLY A 295 16.40 -9.43 7.59
N ILE A 296 15.70 -8.32 7.29
CA ILE A 296 14.36 -8.00 7.83
C ILE A 296 13.32 -8.40 6.78
N LEU A 297 12.58 -9.48 7.06
CA LEU A 297 11.54 -10.03 6.18
C LEU A 297 10.14 -9.47 6.53
N PRO A 298 9.09 -9.77 5.74
CA PRO A 298 7.74 -9.27 6.02
C PRO A 298 7.20 -9.66 7.41
N LEU A 299 7.59 -10.83 7.94
CA LEU A 299 7.24 -11.22 9.32
C LEU A 299 7.96 -10.35 10.36
N ASP A 300 9.24 -10.04 10.13
CA ASP A 300 10.01 -9.18 11.05
C ASP A 300 9.49 -7.74 11.02
N SER A 301 9.08 -7.25 9.85
CA SER A 301 8.56 -5.90 9.71
C SER A 301 7.22 -5.69 10.43
N GLN A 302 6.48 -6.75 10.77
CA GLN A 302 5.34 -6.63 11.68
C GLN A 302 5.78 -6.19 13.08
N GLN A 303 6.94 -6.63 13.56
CA GLN A 303 7.46 -6.22 14.86
C GLN A 303 7.81 -4.74 14.89
N ILE A 304 8.27 -4.18 13.76
CA ILE A 304 8.51 -2.73 13.60
C ILE A 304 7.23 -1.93 13.83
N LEU A 305 6.05 -2.47 13.44
CA LEU A 305 4.77 -1.82 13.69
C LEU A 305 4.27 -2.01 15.12
N ILE A 306 4.57 -3.17 15.72
CA ILE A 306 4.11 -3.51 17.06
C ILE A 306 4.93 -2.79 18.12
N GLU A 307 6.24 -2.62 17.97
CA GLU A 307 7.08 -1.95 18.98
C GLU A 307 6.60 -0.52 19.36
N PRO A 308 6.13 0.33 18.42
CA PRO A 308 5.46 1.59 18.73
C PRO A 308 4.03 1.46 19.28
N VAL A 309 3.32 0.37 18.93
CA VAL A 309 1.88 0.15 19.17
C VAL A 309 1.61 -0.77 20.38
N ALA A 310 2.64 -1.42 20.93
CA ALA A 310 2.59 -2.39 22.03
C ALA A 310 2.25 -1.73 23.38
N ARG A 311 1.04 -1.17 23.45
CA ARG A 311 0.21 -1.10 24.63
C ARG A 311 -1.11 -1.83 24.47
N ASN A 312 -1.49 -2.35 23.28
CA ASN A 312 -2.70 -3.16 23.15
C ASN A 312 -2.62 -4.21 22.02
N THR A 313 -2.69 -5.49 22.46
CA THR A 313 -2.97 -6.73 21.69
C THR A 313 -1.84 -7.33 20.84
N SER A 314 -1.44 -8.56 21.20
CA SER A 314 -0.55 -9.42 20.42
C SER A 314 -1.15 -10.81 20.26
N THR A 315 -1.22 -11.29 19.01
CA THR A 315 -1.18 -12.72 18.69
C THR A 315 -0.14 -12.91 17.60
N SER A 316 1.09 -13.26 17.97
CA SER A 316 2.09 -13.78 17.04
C SER A 316 2.46 -15.20 17.46
N THR A 317 2.12 -16.17 16.62
CA THR A 317 2.58 -17.56 16.75
C THR A 317 2.98 -18.06 15.37
N CYS A 318 4.28 -18.15 15.08
CA CYS A 318 4.76 -18.99 13.98
C CYS A 318 6.13 -19.61 14.31
N PRO A 319 6.41 -20.89 13.94
CA PRO A 319 7.64 -21.59 14.32
C PRO A 319 8.88 -21.19 13.50
N ASN A 320 10.05 -21.52 14.03
CA ASN A 320 11.44 -21.20 13.62
C ASN A 320 11.91 -21.53 12.17
N ARG A 321 11.06 -21.54 11.13
CA ARG A 321 11.44 -21.99 9.77
C ARG A 321 12.28 -20.98 8.96
N TRP A 322 12.37 -19.72 9.41
CA TRP A 322 13.04 -18.63 8.69
C TRP A 322 14.54 -18.45 9.03
N THR A 323 15.06 -19.12 10.07
CA THR A 323 16.41 -18.87 10.63
C THR A 323 17.55 -19.17 9.65
N GLY A 324 17.43 -20.20 8.82
CA GLY A 324 18.48 -20.59 7.86
C GLY A 324 18.63 -19.70 6.63
N ARG A 325 17.70 -18.76 6.40
CA ARG A 325 17.69 -17.89 5.19
C ARG A 325 17.81 -16.39 5.47
N ARG A 326 17.91 -16.00 6.74
CA ARG A 326 18.23 -14.62 7.15
C ARG A 326 19.64 -14.19 6.74
N SER A 327 20.50 -15.14 6.37
CA SER A 327 21.91 -14.95 6.06
C SER A 327 22.25 -15.00 4.56
N ALA A 328 21.30 -14.72 3.66
CA ALA A 328 21.62 -14.55 2.25
C ALA A 328 22.42 -13.24 2.08
N SER A 329 23.72 -13.31 2.35
CA SER A 329 24.71 -12.32 1.95
C SER A 329 24.92 -12.45 0.45
N ALA A 330 24.64 -11.34 -0.25
CA ALA A 330 24.93 -10.95 -1.64
C ALA A 330 25.57 -11.98 -2.59
#